data_AF-A0A4Y2T4Q4-F1
#
_entry.id   AF-A0A4Y2T4Q4-F1
#
_cell.length_a   1.000
_cell.length_b   1.000
_cell.length_c   1.000
_cell.angle_alpha   90.00
_cell.angle_beta   90.00
_cell.angle_gamma   90.00
#
_symmetry.space_group_name_H-M   'P 1'
#
loop_
_entity.id
_entity.type
_entity.pdbx_description
1 polymer ?
#
loop_
_entity_poly.entity_id
_entity_poly.type
_entity_poly.pdbx_seq_one_letter_code
_entity_poly.pdbx_strand_id
1 'polypeptide(L)'
;MAFRSLEKRILLAVTEVAKKTMANAAQEVKTLKNSQENVTRCGVCVDGTWQRRGYSSLNGCVSDLSIDTGKILDVEIMSQYCRTCKKLKGVPKHMKPSKHNCSNHKGSSANMESVGAYRIFKRSHSSHQLLYTDYYGDSDSKAYETVKNIYNYTTINKLECIVHIQKRIGTRLRKLKNKTPSTRGKGKLTDKFIDKLPKLLWNCYP
;
A
#
# COMPACT_ATOMS: atom_id res chain seq x y z
N MET A 1 14.00 28.05 -16.50
CA MET A 1 13.98 28.03 -15.02
C MET A 1 12.58 28.19 -14.41
N ALA A 2 11.59 28.73 -15.14
CA ALA A 2 10.20 28.92 -14.65
C ALA A 2 9.49 27.62 -14.21
N PHE A 3 9.63 26.52 -14.97
CA PHE A 3 8.91 25.25 -14.70
C PHE A 3 9.21 24.67 -13.31
N ARG A 4 10.48 24.66 -12.88
CA ARG A 4 10.88 24.13 -11.56
C ARG A 4 10.36 24.94 -10.38
N SER A 5 10.19 26.24 -10.57
CA SER A 5 9.61 27.11 -9.54
C SER A 5 8.12 26.75 -9.34
N LEU A 6 7.39 26.56 -10.45
CA LEU A 6 6.01 26.07 -10.41
C LEU A 6 5.90 24.69 -9.76
N GLU A 7 6.73 23.72 -10.17
CA GLU A 7 6.74 22.36 -9.59
C GLU A 7 6.89 22.40 -8.07
N LYS A 8 7.79 23.24 -7.53
CA LYS A 8 7.98 23.40 -6.09
C LYS A 8 6.75 23.97 -5.39
N ARG A 9 6.12 24.99 -5.98
CA ARG A 9 4.90 25.61 -5.43
C ARG A 9 3.74 24.60 -5.41
N ILE A 10 3.57 23.86 -6.51
CA ILE A 10 2.55 22.81 -6.61
C ILE A 10 2.82 21.71 -5.58
N LEU A 11 4.08 21.25 -5.46
CA LEU A 11 4.44 20.22 -4.49
C LEU A 11 4.10 20.63 -3.06
N LEU A 12 4.38 21.87 -2.68
CA LEU A 12 4.04 22.39 -1.34
C LEU A 12 2.53 22.34 -1.11
N ALA A 13 1.74 22.90 -2.02
CA ALA A 13 0.28 22.92 -1.90
C ALA A 13 -0.33 21.51 -1.87
N VAL A 14 0.12 20.62 -2.76
CA VAL A 14 -0.36 19.23 -2.82
C VAL A 14 0.03 18.48 -1.54
N THR A 15 1.22 18.69 -1.01
CA THR A 15 1.66 18.05 0.24
C THR A 15 0.82 18.51 1.43
N GLU A 16 0.49 19.80 1.50
CA GLU A 16 -0.35 20.34 2.56
C GLU A 16 -1.77 19.77 2.50
N VAL A 17 -2.38 19.77 1.31
CA VAL A 17 -3.70 19.18 1.09
C VAL A 17 -3.69 17.69 1.44
N ALA A 18 -2.70 16.93 0.97
CA ALA A 18 -2.59 15.50 1.25
C ALA A 18 -2.50 15.21 2.75
N LYS A 19 -1.64 15.94 3.48
CA LYS A 19 -1.52 15.81 4.94
C LYS A 19 -2.84 16.10 5.64
N LYS A 20 -3.54 17.17 5.24
CA LYS A 20 -4.84 17.53 5.81
C LYS A 20 -5.89 16.46 5.54
N THR A 21 -5.97 15.95 4.31
CA THR A 21 -6.95 14.92 3.94
C THR A 21 -6.70 13.59 4.67
N MET A 22 -5.43 13.20 4.82
CA MET A 22 -5.05 11.98 5.54
C MET A 22 -5.30 12.12 7.05
N ALA A 23 -5.02 13.29 7.63
CA ALA A 23 -5.37 13.58 9.02
C ALA A 23 -6.89 13.51 9.26
N ASN A 24 -7.70 14.06 8.35
CA ASN A 24 -9.15 13.96 8.42
C ASN A 24 -9.62 12.50 8.30
N ALA A 25 -9.08 11.74 7.37
CA ALA A 25 -9.39 10.32 7.20
C ALA A 25 -9.08 9.51 8.47
N ALA A 26 -7.96 9.81 9.14
CA ALA A 26 -7.62 9.19 10.42
C ALA A 26 -8.62 9.56 11.53
N GLN A 27 -9.08 10.82 11.60
CA GLN A 27 -10.10 11.23 12.56
C GLN A 27 -11.43 10.52 12.31
N GLU A 28 -11.84 10.34 11.06
CA GLU A 28 -13.03 9.56 10.75
C GLU A 28 -12.95 8.11 11.25
N VAL A 29 -11.78 7.47 11.12
CA VAL A 29 -11.55 6.13 11.70
C VAL A 29 -11.73 6.16 13.22
N LYS A 30 -11.20 7.17 13.90
CA LYS A 30 -11.36 7.31 15.36
C LYS A 30 -12.82 7.46 15.77
N THR A 31 -13.55 8.32 15.07
CA THR A 31 -14.99 8.54 15.30
C THR A 31 -15.79 7.27 15.10
N LEU A 32 -15.55 6.53 14.01
CA LEU A 32 -16.25 5.27 13.72
C LEU A 32 -15.98 4.18 14.76
N LYS A 33 -14.74 4.10 15.26
CA LYS A 33 -14.37 3.11 16.29
C LYS A 33 -14.88 3.47 17.68
N ASN A 34 -15.38 4.68 17.90
CA ASN A 34 -15.85 5.18 19.20
C ASN A 34 -14.88 4.87 20.36
N SER A 35 -13.57 4.97 20.09
CA SER A 35 -12.53 4.54 21.03
C SER A 35 -12.45 5.51 22.20
N GLN A 36 -12.60 5.01 23.43
CA GLN A 36 -12.27 5.75 24.65
C GLN A 36 -10.75 5.76 24.94
N GLU A 37 -9.96 5.04 24.15
CA GLU A 37 -8.51 4.97 24.28
C GLU A 37 -7.82 6.12 23.53
N ASN A 38 -6.68 6.56 24.06
CA ASN A 38 -5.81 7.57 23.41
C ASN A 38 -5.27 7.14 22.04
N VAL A 39 -5.31 5.83 21.74
CA VAL A 39 -4.83 5.24 20.48
C VAL A 39 -5.95 4.38 19.90
N THR A 40 -6.28 4.60 18.63
CA THR A 40 -7.32 3.80 17.96
C THR A 40 -6.69 2.68 17.15
N ARG A 41 -7.20 1.46 17.35
CA ARG A 41 -6.81 0.27 16.60
C ARG A 41 -7.65 0.15 15.33
N CYS A 42 -7.02 -0.10 14.18
CA CYS A 42 -7.73 -0.29 12.91
C CYS A 42 -7.00 -1.25 11.96
N GLY A 43 -7.76 -1.76 10.99
CA GLY A 43 -7.23 -2.56 9.89
C GLY A 43 -6.84 -1.68 8.70
N VAL A 44 -5.76 -2.05 8.01
CA VAL A 44 -5.28 -1.34 6.83
C VAL A 44 -4.97 -2.29 5.67
N CYS A 45 -5.19 -1.80 4.45
CA CYS A 45 -4.64 -2.37 3.23
C CYS A 45 -3.41 -1.56 2.81
N VAL A 46 -2.35 -2.23 2.36
CA VAL A 46 -1.12 -1.57 1.91
C VAL A 46 -0.79 -2.06 0.51
N ASP A 47 -0.52 -1.13 -0.40
CA ASP A 47 -0.14 -1.45 -1.77
C ASP A 47 0.91 -0.46 -2.31
N GLY A 48 1.75 -0.97 -3.22
CA GLY A 48 2.81 -0.24 -3.88
C GLY A 48 2.50 0.01 -5.36
N THR A 49 2.87 1.19 -5.85
CA THR A 49 2.87 1.48 -7.29
C THR A 49 4.22 2.03 -7.73
N TRP A 50 4.62 1.71 -8.96
CA TRP A 50 5.91 2.07 -9.53
C TRP A 50 5.74 2.85 -10.83
N GLN A 51 6.63 3.81 -11.05
CA GLN A 51 6.63 4.62 -12.27
C GLN A 51 6.77 3.77 -13.55
N ARG A 52 7.48 2.64 -13.48
CA ARG A 52 7.68 1.72 -14.60
C ARG A 52 7.29 0.31 -14.18
N ARG A 53 6.74 -0.46 -15.13
CA ARG A 53 6.53 -1.89 -14.93
C ARG A 53 7.88 -2.62 -14.85
N GLY A 54 7.92 -3.68 -14.03
CA GLY A 54 9.10 -4.50 -13.80
C GLY A 54 10.03 -3.97 -12.69
N TYR A 55 11.08 -4.74 -12.40
CA TYR A 55 12.00 -4.49 -11.27
C TYR A 55 13.07 -3.40 -11.54
N SER A 56 12.78 -2.45 -12.43
CA SER A 56 13.73 -1.41 -12.87
C SER A 56 13.26 0.02 -12.58
N SER A 57 12.12 0.18 -11.89
CA SER A 57 11.59 1.50 -11.56
C SER A 57 12.43 2.19 -10.49
N LEU A 58 12.83 3.43 -10.77
CA LEU A 58 13.59 4.25 -9.83
C LEU A 58 12.71 5.02 -8.84
N ASN A 59 11.40 5.02 -9.08
CA ASN A 59 10.41 5.73 -8.26
C ASN A 59 9.27 4.78 -7.89
N GLY A 60 8.82 4.87 -6.66
CA GLY A 60 7.69 4.11 -6.12
C GLY A 60 6.88 4.95 -5.14
N CYS A 61 5.62 4.61 -4.99
CA CYS A 61 4.72 5.19 -3.99
C CYS A 61 4.04 4.03 -3.28
N VAL A 62 4.12 4.00 -1.96
CA VAL A 62 3.39 3.04 -1.13
C VAL A 62 2.31 3.79 -0.42
N SER A 63 1.09 3.26 -0.42
CA SER A 63 -0.05 3.88 0.24
C SER A 63 -0.64 2.90 1.24
N ASP A 64 -1.08 3.39 2.39
CA ASP A 64 -1.99 2.64 3.25
C ASP A 64 -3.43 3.16 3.08
N LEU A 65 -4.39 2.30 3.35
CA LEU A 65 -5.81 2.59 3.24
C LEU A 65 -6.53 1.95 4.40
N SER A 66 -7.34 2.73 5.09
CA SER A 66 -8.22 2.23 6.15
C SER A 66 -9.25 1.27 5.58
N ILE A 67 -9.39 0.11 6.21
CA ILE A 67 -10.45 -0.85 5.89
C ILE A 67 -11.82 -0.32 6.32
N ASP A 68 -11.86 0.43 7.43
CA ASP A 68 -13.10 0.93 8.01
C ASP A 68 -13.73 2.05 7.17
N THR A 69 -12.92 2.92 6.57
CA THR A 69 -13.41 4.10 5.82
C THR A 69 -13.16 4.03 4.32
N GLY A 70 -12.30 3.12 3.84
CA GLY A 70 -11.86 3.10 2.45
C GLY A 70 -11.00 4.31 2.05
N LYS A 71 -10.48 5.07 3.02
CA LYS A 71 -9.70 6.30 2.79
C LYS A 71 -8.21 6.08 3.06
N ILE A 72 -7.38 6.82 2.34
CA ILE A 72 -5.92 6.82 2.51
C ILE A 72 -5.55 7.45 3.86
N LEU A 73 -4.73 6.78 4.66
CA LEU A 73 -4.25 7.30 5.95
C LEU A 73 -2.84 7.87 5.85
N ASP A 74 -2.03 7.40 4.91
CA ASP A 74 -0.63 7.76 4.74
C ASP A 74 -0.09 7.29 3.37
N VAL A 75 0.96 7.96 2.89
CA VAL A 75 1.70 7.61 1.68
C VAL A 75 3.20 7.79 1.88
N GLU A 76 4.00 6.88 1.32
CA GLU A 76 5.45 6.97 1.25
C GLU A 76 5.91 7.02 -0.20
N ILE A 77 6.36 8.21 -0.63
CA ILE A 77 6.97 8.41 -1.95
C ILE A 77 8.47 8.14 -1.85
N MET A 78 8.97 7.18 -2.63
CA MET A 78 10.37 6.80 -2.67
C MET A 78 10.99 7.05 -4.05
N SER A 79 12.25 7.48 -4.04
CA SER A 79 13.07 7.65 -5.22
C SER A 79 14.49 7.17 -4.97
N GLN A 80 15.02 6.47 -5.97
CA GLN A 80 16.45 6.11 -6.11
C GLN A 80 17.16 7.03 -7.10
N TYR A 81 16.40 7.94 -7.73
CA TYR A 81 16.91 8.81 -8.76
C TYR A 81 17.18 10.20 -8.21
N CYS A 82 18.37 10.71 -8.51
CA CYS A 82 18.67 12.12 -8.33
C CYS A 82 19.35 12.68 -9.58
N ARG A 83 18.71 13.67 -10.21
CA ARG A 83 19.23 14.34 -11.41
C ARG A 83 20.58 15.03 -11.15
N THR A 84 20.74 15.65 -9.97
CA THR A 84 21.99 16.32 -9.59
C THR A 84 23.11 15.31 -9.41
N CYS A 85 22.88 14.22 -8.65
CA CYS A 85 23.87 13.13 -8.53
C CYS A 85 24.23 12.49 -9.87
N LYS A 86 23.25 12.31 -10.77
CA LYS A 86 23.52 11.73 -12.10
C LYS A 86 24.40 12.63 -12.95
N LYS A 87 24.19 13.96 -12.91
CA LYS A 87 25.04 14.93 -13.62
C LYS A 87 26.46 15.00 -13.04
N LEU A 88 26.58 14.85 -11.72
CA LEU A 88 27.86 14.93 -11.00
C LEU A 88 28.53 13.56 -10.83
N LYS A 89 28.18 12.59 -11.67
CA LYS A 89 28.84 11.29 -11.70
C LYS A 89 30.26 11.49 -12.23
N GLY A 90 31.27 11.06 -11.47
CA GLY A 90 32.69 11.30 -11.80
C GLY A 90 33.30 12.58 -11.20
N VAL A 91 32.49 13.51 -10.68
CA VAL A 91 33.02 14.70 -10.00
C VAL A 91 33.52 14.32 -8.59
N PRO A 92 34.68 14.82 -8.12
CA PRO A 92 35.15 14.61 -6.75
C PRO A 92 34.13 15.07 -5.70
N LYS A 93 34.01 14.35 -4.58
CA LYS A 93 33.00 14.66 -3.54
C LYS A 93 33.10 16.09 -3.00
N HIS A 94 34.30 16.65 -2.87
CA HIS A 94 34.54 18.02 -2.37
C HIS A 94 34.04 19.11 -3.32
N MET A 95 33.84 18.79 -4.61
CA MET A 95 33.29 19.70 -5.63
C MET A 95 31.77 19.57 -5.81
N LYS A 96 31.12 18.63 -5.10
CA LYS A 96 29.66 18.45 -5.22
C LYS A 96 28.94 19.46 -4.33
N PRO A 97 27.83 20.07 -4.81
CA PRO A 97 27.00 20.90 -3.98
C PRO A 97 26.46 20.07 -2.79
N SER A 98 26.62 20.63 -1.60
CA SER A 98 26.31 19.96 -0.33
C SER A 98 24.83 19.67 -0.13
N LYS A 99 23.93 20.43 -0.77
CA LYS A 99 22.47 20.32 -0.60
C LYS A 99 21.73 20.17 -1.92
N HIS A 100 21.08 19.02 -2.10
CA HIS A 100 20.06 18.81 -3.11
C HIS A 100 19.14 17.65 -2.68
N ASN A 101 17.93 17.58 -3.24
CA ASN A 101 17.01 16.47 -2.96
C ASN A 101 17.56 15.18 -3.63
N CYS A 102 18.23 14.37 -2.82
CA CYS A 102 18.80 13.10 -3.25
C CYS A 102 17.78 11.96 -3.07
N SER A 103 18.15 10.76 -3.51
CA SER A 103 17.36 9.54 -3.30
C SER A 103 17.07 9.31 -1.82
N ASN A 104 15.82 9.04 -1.48
CA ASN A 104 15.39 8.68 -0.12
C ASN A 104 15.24 7.16 0.07
N HIS A 105 15.56 6.36 -0.95
CA HIS A 105 15.56 4.89 -0.90
C HIS A 105 16.88 4.31 -1.42
N LYS A 106 17.37 3.27 -0.75
CA LYS A 106 18.53 2.46 -1.15
C LYS A 106 18.09 0.99 -1.21
N GLY A 107 18.50 0.26 -2.24
CA GLY A 107 18.14 -1.16 -2.42
C GLY A 107 17.53 -1.45 -3.80
N SER A 108 16.72 -2.50 -3.92
CA SER A 108 15.99 -2.79 -5.15
C SER A 108 14.65 -2.05 -5.20
N SER A 109 14.07 -1.92 -6.40
CA SER A 109 12.71 -1.40 -6.56
C SER A 109 11.67 -2.34 -5.92
N ALA A 110 11.90 -3.66 -5.97
CA ALA A 110 11.06 -4.67 -5.34
C ALA A 110 10.96 -4.48 -3.81
N ASN A 111 12.01 -3.96 -3.17
CA ASN A 111 12.03 -3.73 -1.73
C ASN A 111 11.35 -2.41 -1.31
N MET A 112 10.94 -1.56 -2.26
CA MET A 112 10.29 -0.29 -1.93
C MET A 112 9.01 -0.52 -1.15
N GLU A 113 8.19 -1.50 -1.53
CA GLU A 113 6.93 -1.77 -0.82
C GLU A 113 7.16 -2.06 0.66
N SER A 114 8.09 -2.96 0.98
CA SER A 114 8.43 -3.31 2.36
C SER A 114 9.00 -2.13 3.15
N VAL A 115 9.89 -1.34 2.54
CA VAL A 115 10.44 -0.13 3.18
C VAL A 115 9.36 0.93 3.39
N GLY A 116 8.46 1.10 2.42
CA GLY A 116 7.35 2.06 2.51
C GLY A 116 6.36 1.68 3.59
N ALA A 117 5.93 0.41 3.61
CA ALA A 117 5.07 -0.13 4.65
C ALA A 117 5.69 0.07 6.05
N TYR A 118 6.97 -0.28 6.21
CA TYR A 118 7.68 -0.05 7.47
C TYR A 118 7.66 1.43 7.89
N ARG A 119 7.95 2.36 6.98
CA ARG A 119 7.99 3.80 7.29
C ARG A 119 6.63 4.36 7.67
N ILE A 120 5.57 3.89 7.01
CA ILE A 120 4.18 4.25 7.30
C ILE A 120 3.78 3.73 8.69
N PHE A 121 3.98 2.43 8.94
CA PHE A 121 3.58 1.81 10.21
C PHE A 121 4.35 2.38 11.39
N LYS A 122 5.64 2.68 11.19
CA LYS A 122 6.48 3.30 12.23
C LYS A 122 5.96 4.66 12.68
N ARG A 123 5.38 5.45 11.77
CA ARG A 123 4.90 6.82 12.08
C ARG A 123 3.40 6.90 12.35
N SER A 124 2.63 5.83 12.15
CA SER A 124 1.17 5.84 12.31
C SER A 124 0.73 6.36 13.69
N HIS A 125 1.41 5.92 14.75
CA HIS A 125 1.12 6.34 16.12
C HIS A 125 1.41 7.83 16.34
N SER A 126 2.59 8.32 15.94
CA SER A 126 2.95 9.72 16.12
C SER A 126 2.17 10.68 15.21
N SER A 127 1.87 10.27 13.97
CA SER A 127 1.19 11.11 12.99
C SER A 127 -0.30 11.21 13.26
N HIS A 128 -0.92 10.10 13.64
CA HIS A 128 -2.38 9.96 13.64
C HIS A 128 -2.95 9.29 14.89
N GLN A 129 -2.13 8.86 15.85
CA GLN A 129 -2.55 8.04 17.02
C GLN A 129 -3.33 6.78 16.59
N LEU A 130 -2.91 6.18 15.48
CA LEU A 130 -3.46 4.93 14.98
C LEU A 130 -2.45 3.79 15.17
N LEU A 131 -2.97 2.64 15.59
CA LEU A 131 -2.22 1.40 15.67
C LEU A 131 -2.83 0.39 14.71
N TYR A 132 -2.06 -0.05 13.72
CA TYR A 132 -2.55 -0.97 12.71
C TYR A 132 -2.49 -2.41 13.23
N THR A 133 -3.65 -3.04 13.41
CA THR A 133 -3.77 -4.38 13.99
C THR A 133 -3.96 -5.46 12.97
N ASP A 134 -4.55 -5.11 11.83
CA ASP A 134 -4.89 -6.04 10.77
C ASP A 134 -4.31 -5.53 9.46
N TYR A 135 -3.53 -6.36 8.79
CA TYR A 135 -2.89 -6.09 7.51
C TYR A 135 -3.60 -6.88 6.42
N TYR A 136 -4.28 -6.20 5.53
CA TYR A 136 -4.94 -6.80 4.36
C TYR A 136 -4.01 -6.70 3.16
N GLY A 137 -3.56 -7.83 2.65
CA GLY A 137 -2.68 -7.84 1.49
C GLY A 137 -2.58 -9.19 0.82
N ASP A 138 -1.58 -9.34 -0.04
CA ASP A 138 -1.31 -10.60 -0.72
C ASP A 138 -0.71 -11.65 0.23
N SER A 139 -0.99 -12.92 -0.05
CA SER A 139 -0.53 -14.07 0.74
C SER A 139 1.00 -14.15 0.82
N ASP A 140 1.75 -13.68 -0.19
CA ASP A 140 3.22 -13.67 -0.20
C ASP A 140 3.79 -12.23 -0.13
N SER A 141 3.27 -11.44 0.81
CA SER A 141 3.78 -10.09 1.07
C SER A 141 5.03 -10.11 1.96
N LYS A 142 6.20 -9.79 1.40
CA LYS A 142 7.41 -9.43 2.17
C LYS A 142 7.20 -8.18 3.03
N ALA A 143 6.30 -7.29 2.61
CA ALA A 143 5.95 -6.09 3.37
C ALA A 143 5.29 -6.43 4.71
N TYR A 144 4.41 -7.43 4.77
CA TYR A 144 3.84 -7.90 6.03
C TYR A 144 4.93 -8.35 7.01
N GLU A 145 5.89 -9.17 6.57
CA GLU A 145 6.96 -9.65 7.46
C GLU A 145 7.77 -8.49 8.06
N THR A 146 7.94 -7.39 7.33
CA THR A 146 8.63 -6.19 7.85
C THR A 146 7.85 -5.40 8.89
N VAL A 147 6.52 -5.52 8.93
CA VAL A 147 5.67 -4.76 9.87
C VAL A 147 5.04 -5.62 10.97
N LYS A 148 5.07 -6.95 10.82
CA LYS A 148 4.42 -7.93 11.72
C LYS A 148 4.60 -7.63 13.21
N ASN A 149 5.82 -7.29 13.63
CA ASN A 149 6.17 -7.02 15.02
C ASN A 149 6.69 -5.59 15.22
N ILE A 150 6.24 -4.63 14.40
CA ILE A 150 6.72 -3.25 14.48
C ILE A 150 6.29 -2.53 15.77
N TYR A 151 5.22 -3.03 16.39
CA TYR A 151 4.71 -2.53 17.67
C TYR A 151 5.11 -3.48 18.80
N ASN A 152 5.74 -2.94 19.85
CA ASN A 152 6.39 -3.73 20.92
C ASN A 152 5.53 -4.86 21.53
N TYR A 153 4.21 -4.65 21.65
CA TYR A 153 3.28 -5.58 22.31
C TYR A 153 2.11 -5.99 21.41
N THR A 154 2.19 -5.75 20.11
CA THR A 154 1.11 -6.06 19.18
C THR A 154 1.67 -6.68 17.91
N THR A 155 1.37 -7.96 17.74
CA THR A 155 1.58 -8.66 16.48
C THR A 155 0.42 -8.32 15.54
N ILE A 156 0.76 -7.90 14.32
CA ILE A 156 -0.22 -7.54 13.30
C ILE A 156 -0.79 -8.81 12.68
N ASN A 157 -2.11 -8.93 12.62
CA ASN A 157 -2.78 -10.06 11.98
C ASN A 157 -2.70 -9.91 10.47
N LYS A 158 -2.28 -10.95 9.76
CA LYS A 158 -2.33 -10.97 8.30
C LYS A 158 -3.67 -11.48 7.83
N LEU A 159 -4.35 -10.69 7.01
CA LEU A 159 -5.60 -11.05 6.34
C LEU A 159 -5.40 -10.97 4.83
N GLU A 160 -6.14 -11.81 4.11
CA GLU A 160 -6.08 -11.80 2.65
C GLU A 160 -6.98 -10.73 2.08
N CYS A 161 -6.47 -9.99 1.10
CA CYS A 161 -7.30 -9.03 0.41
C CYS A 161 -8.36 -9.75 -0.44
N ILE A 162 -9.50 -9.08 -0.63
CA ILE A 162 -10.67 -9.63 -1.32
C ILE A 162 -10.32 -10.14 -2.72
N VAL A 163 -9.48 -9.41 -3.45
CA VAL A 163 -9.07 -9.78 -4.82
C VAL A 163 -8.33 -11.12 -4.81
N HIS A 164 -7.51 -11.39 -3.79
CA HIS A 164 -6.80 -12.67 -3.66
C HIS A 164 -7.74 -13.80 -3.26
N ILE A 165 -8.69 -13.55 -2.36
CA ILE A 165 -9.74 -14.52 -2.03
C ILE A 165 -10.53 -14.90 -3.29
N GLN A 166 -10.95 -13.92 -4.10
CA GLN A 166 -11.67 -14.15 -5.36
C GLN A 166 -10.86 -14.99 -6.35
N LYS A 167 -9.58 -14.64 -6.58
CA LYS A 167 -8.67 -15.42 -7.46
C LYS A 167 -8.51 -16.86 -6.98
N ARG A 168 -8.39 -17.06 -5.67
CA ARG A 168 -8.23 -18.38 -5.05
C ARG A 168 -9.50 -19.22 -5.19
N ILE A 169 -10.67 -18.66 -4.87
CA ILE A 169 -11.96 -19.32 -5.05
C ILE A 169 -12.14 -19.71 -6.51
N GLY A 170 -11.92 -18.78 -7.44
CA GLY A 170 -12.01 -19.06 -8.88
C GLY A 170 -11.08 -20.20 -9.31
N THR A 171 -9.84 -20.21 -8.82
CA THR A 171 -8.88 -21.29 -9.10
C THR A 171 -9.34 -22.64 -8.54
N ARG A 172 -9.85 -22.68 -7.30
CA ARG A 172 -10.35 -23.91 -6.67
C ARG A 172 -11.59 -24.44 -7.39
N LEU A 173 -12.52 -23.58 -7.78
CA LEU A 173 -13.72 -23.96 -8.52
C LEU A 173 -13.39 -24.50 -9.92
N ARG A 174 -12.42 -23.90 -10.64
CA ARG A 174 -11.96 -24.43 -11.93
C ARG A 174 -11.27 -25.79 -11.76
N LYS A 175 -10.47 -25.98 -10.71
CA LYS A 175 -9.88 -27.29 -10.38
C LYS A 175 -10.96 -28.34 -10.10
N LEU A 176 -11.99 -28.01 -9.32
CA LEU A 176 -13.12 -28.90 -9.04
C LEU A 176 -13.88 -29.27 -10.32
N LYS A 177 -14.27 -28.27 -11.12
CA LYS A 177 -14.91 -28.46 -12.43
C LYS A 177 -14.11 -29.41 -13.33
N ASN A 178 -12.78 -29.30 -13.31
CA ASN A 178 -11.91 -30.14 -14.11
C ASN A 178 -11.81 -31.57 -13.55
N LYS A 179 -11.77 -31.76 -12.23
CA LYS A 179 -11.72 -33.08 -11.61
C LYS A 179 -13.06 -33.83 -11.61
N THR A 180 -14.17 -33.11 -11.68
CA THR A 180 -15.51 -33.70 -11.56
C THR A 180 -16.35 -33.38 -12.80
N PRO A 181 -16.26 -34.18 -13.90
CA PRO A 181 -16.96 -33.92 -15.16
C PRO A 181 -18.47 -33.75 -15.02
N SER A 182 -19.10 -34.40 -14.03
CA SER A 182 -20.55 -34.28 -13.76
C SER A 182 -20.98 -32.86 -13.34
N THR A 183 -20.04 -32.01 -12.93
CA THR A 183 -20.29 -30.60 -12.57
C THR A 183 -20.17 -29.65 -13.77
N ARG A 184 -19.80 -30.14 -14.96
CA ARG A 184 -19.68 -29.35 -16.20
C ARG A 184 -21.02 -29.27 -16.93
N GLY A 185 -21.21 -28.21 -17.71
CA GLY A 185 -22.36 -28.06 -18.62
C GLY A 185 -23.27 -26.87 -18.29
N LYS A 186 -24.24 -26.62 -19.17
CA LYS A 186 -25.23 -25.54 -19.04
C LYS A 186 -26.05 -25.77 -17.75
N GLY A 187 -26.17 -24.74 -16.91
CA GLY A 187 -26.86 -24.83 -15.61
C GLY A 187 -26.01 -25.34 -14.43
N LYS A 188 -24.70 -25.59 -14.64
CA LYS A 188 -23.76 -26.03 -13.58
C LYS A 188 -22.54 -25.10 -13.47
N LEU A 189 -21.38 -25.61 -13.03
CA LEU A 189 -20.13 -24.85 -12.95
C LEU A 189 -19.58 -24.54 -14.35
N THR A 190 -19.98 -23.39 -14.88
CA THR A 190 -19.42 -22.79 -16.10
C THR A 190 -18.37 -21.74 -15.74
N ASP A 191 -17.42 -21.43 -16.64
CA ASP A 191 -16.42 -20.37 -16.35
C ASP A 191 -17.09 -19.02 -16.13
N LYS A 192 -18.12 -18.70 -16.93
CA LYS A 192 -18.96 -17.50 -16.75
C LYS A 192 -19.60 -17.45 -15.36
N PHE A 193 -20.04 -18.59 -14.82
CA PHE A 193 -20.60 -18.65 -13.47
C PHE A 193 -19.50 -18.49 -12.42
N ILE A 194 -18.37 -19.18 -12.56
CA ILE A 194 -17.21 -19.09 -11.66
C ILE A 194 -16.64 -17.66 -11.60
N ASP A 195 -16.67 -16.91 -12.70
CA ASP A 195 -16.21 -15.52 -12.73
C ASP A 195 -17.22 -14.54 -12.09
N LYS A 196 -18.50 -14.91 -12.05
CA LYS A 196 -19.58 -14.11 -11.42
C LYS A 196 -19.76 -14.43 -9.93
N LEU A 197 -19.55 -15.68 -9.53
CA LEU A 197 -19.81 -16.19 -8.17
C LEU A 197 -19.11 -15.38 -7.06
N PRO A 198 -17.82 -15.02 -7.18
CA PRO A 198 -17.13 -14.23 -6.18
C PRO A 198 -17.62 -12.77 -6.10
N LYS A 199 -18.27 -12.26 -7.16
CA LYS A 199 -18.91 -10.95 -7.17
C LYS A 199 -20.30 -11.00 -6.51
N LEU A 200 -21.03 -12.10 -6.72
CA LEU A 200 -22.37 -12.32 -6.16
C LEU A 200 -22.36 -12.58 -4.65
N LEU A 201 -21.44 -13.42 -4.16
CA LEU A 201 -21.27 -13.67 -2.73
C LEU A 201 -20.91 -12.40 -1.94
N TRP A 202 -20.38 -11.39 -2.63
CA TRP A 202 -19.94 -10.15 -2.00
C TRP A 202 -21.05 -9.10 -1.86
N ASN A 203 -21.97 -9.01 -2.82
CA ASN A 203 -23.16 -8.15 -2.68
C ASN A 203 -24.09 -8.59 -1.52
N CYS A 204 -23.78 -9.69 -0.84
CA CYS A 204 -24.50 -10.20 0.31
C CYS A 204 -23.82 -9.90 1.66
N TYR A 205 -22.64 -9.27 1.67
CA TYR A 205 -22.05 -8.70 2.88
C TYR A 205 -22.46 -7.21 2.95
N PRO A 206 -23.17 -6.79 4.01
CA PRO A 206 -23.62 -5.40 4.18
C PRO A 206 -22.45 -4.42 4.35
#